data_AF-A0A1F6IBU6-F1
#
_entry.id   AF-A0A1F6IBU6-F1
#
_cell.length_a   1.000
_cell.length_b   1.000
_cell.length_c   1.000
_cell.angle_alpha   90.00
_cell.angle_beta   90.00
_cell.angle_gamma   90.00
#
_symmetry.space_group_name_H-M   'P 1'
#
loop_
_entity.id
_entity.type
_entity.pdbx_description
1 polymer ?
#
loop_
_entity_poly.entity_id
_entity_poly.type
_entity_poly.pdbx_seq_one_letter_code
_entity_poly.pdbx_strand_id
1 'polypeptide(L)'
;MADTNLVFSKIVAFPKPTIWSQAYNAGKLFATLSLKKDSKEDEESPDSLSIFGKNVLERLEEEFFTIETKNLESIKQAVITTLKEIPDEVTPSFTAVVFIDNILYSFAKGNGKVFIKRGGKFGTILDGTNEDLATVTSSSGKLEDNDLIVLATHDFLDIVDPTFLSSSLGNLTPAEIAEALTPKIHEKDDAGAAAFIVKYSKQTTQPIMQEETKQQIEKPQLKAPFFKKMVPVSFAQFSHSKKKFLTVAVVILIVLITSIFFAVKKQNDSKTKALFEEVYASASKKYDEGSSLLDLSKSLAKESLSEAQKIIQDNKDKLPEKSQEKEKAENLLKNINEKLSSISSLEKSTDEKKTLSIAVKNGSGVTGAAAKASDFLKGLGYNVVSTGNADRDDYKNTKIQVKEAKKEFLDILKGDLSKNYTIGETSSDLPENSSEDALIIIGK
;
A
#
# COMPACT_ATOMS: atom_id res chain seq x y z
N MET A 1 12.46 -7.85 -7.29
CA MET A 1 12.36 -7.09 -8.55
C MET A 1 10.89 -6.86 -8.79
N ALA A 2 10.43 -5.61 -8.93
CA ALA A 2 9.01 -5.35 -9.21
C ALA A 2 8.64 -6.02 -10.55
N ASP A 3 7.60 -6.85 -10.54
CA ASP A 3 7.08 -7.52 -11.74
C ASP A 3 6.52 -6.44 -12.68
N THR A 4 7.35 -6.00 -13.62
CA THR A 4 7.11 -4.92 -14.60
C THR A 4 6.02 -5.24 -15.64
N ASN A 5 5.28 -6.33 -15.42
CA ASN A 5 4.37 -6.95 -16.40
C ASN A 5 2.90 -6.75 -16.05
N LEU A 6 2.61 -6.20 -14.88
CA LEU A 6 1.26 -6.01 -14.39
C LEU A 6 1.01 -4.54 -14.11
N VAL A 7 0.01 -3.98 -14.76
CA VAL A 7 -0.53 -2.66 -14.44
C VAL A 7 -1.93 -2.88 -13.90
N PHE A 8 -2.28 -2.31 -12.76
CA PHE A 8 -3.59 -2.56 -12.16
C PHE A 8 -4.19 -1.34 -11.47
N SER A 9 -5.49 -1.39 -11.27
CA SER A 9 -6.26 -0.47 -10.44
C SER A 9 -7.31 -1.25 -9.66
N LYS A 10 -7.81 -0.65 -8.59
CA LYS A 10 -8.82 -1.24 -7.72
C LYS A 10 -9.99 -0.30 -7.53
N ILE A 11 -11.16 -0.88 -7.31
CA ILE A 11 -12.38 -0.20 -6.92
C ILE A 11 -12.82 -0.85 -5.61
N VAL A 12 -13.09 -0.06 -4.58
CA VAL A 12 -13.57 -0.53 -3.29
C VAL A 12 -14.58 0.49 -2.78
N ALA A 13 -15.77 0.01 -2.40
CA ALA A 13 -16.79 0.86 -1.81
C ALA A 13 -16.49 1.20 -0.34
N PHE A 14 -17.17 2.23 0.18
CA PHE A 14 -17.03 2.59 1.59
C PHE A 14 -17.68 1.52 2.48
N PRO A 15 -17.00 1.06 3.55
CA PRO A 15 -17.53 0.02 4.41
C PRO A 15 -18.73 0.50 5.23
N LYS A 16 -19.63 -0.44 5.57
CA LYS A 16 -20.79 -0.22 6.46
C LYS A 16 -20.76 -1.25 7.59
N PRO A 17 -21.54 -1.06 8.69
CA PRO A 17 -21.47 -1.94 9.85
C PRO A 17 -21.72 -3.42 9.56
N THR A 18 -22.59 -3.73 8.60
CA THR A 18 -23.02 -5.10 8.29
C THR A 18 -22.42 -5.67 7.02
N ILE A 19 -21.62 -4.87 6.30
CA ILE A 19 -21.03 -5.27 5.02
C ILE A 19 -19.72 -4.53 4.77
N TRP A 20 -18.69 -5.28 4.41
CA TRP A 20 -17.35 -4.79 4.21
C TRP A 20 -16.76 -5.42 2.96
N SER A 21 -15.97 -4.66 2.18
CA SER A 21 -15.24 -5.21 1.05
C SER A 21 -13.85 -4.61 0.91
N GLN A 22 -12.97 -5.34 0.22
CA GLN A 22 -11.60 -4.95 -0.02
C GLN A 22 -11.04 -5.60 -1.28
N ALA A 23 -10.20 -4.84 -1.98
CA ALA A 23 -9.31 -5.33 -3.02
C ALA A 23 -7.86 -5.27 -2.50
N TYR A 24 -7.23 -6.45 -2.40
CA TYR A 24 -5.92 -6.69 -1.83
C TYR A 24 -4.92 -7.27 -2.84
N ASN A 25 -3.68 -6.79 -2.82
CA ASN A 25 -2.61 -7.34 -3.65
C ASN A 25 -1.32 -7.55 -2.86
N ALA A 26 -0.66 -8.67 -3.10
CA ALA A 26 0.65 -9.00 -2.55
C ALA A 26 1.52 -9.67 -3.62
N GLY A 27 2.44 -8.89 -4.20
CA GLY A 27 3.26 -9.35 -5.32
C GLY A 27 2.41 -9.79 -6.53
N LYS A 28 2.34 -11.11 -6.75
CA LYS A 28 1.63 -11.76 -7.87
C LYS A 28 0.22 -12.25 -7.52
N LEU A 29 -0.19 -12.14 -6.26
CA LEU A 29 -1.51 -12.50 -5.76
C LEU A 29 -2.41 -11.26 -5.72
N PHE A 30 -3.60 -11.38 -6.30
CA PHE A 30 -4.64 -10.36 -6.27
C PHE A 30 -5.92 -11.00 -5.77
N ALA A 31 -6.60 -10.37 -4.82
CA ALA A 31 -7.82 -10.89 -4.23
C ALA A 31 -8.85 -9.78 -3.99
N THR A 32 -10.12 -10.07 -4.23
CA THR A 32 -11.25 -9.25 -3.82
C THR A 32 -12.10 -10.05 -2.84
N LEU A 33 -12.47 -9.44 -1.72
CA LEU A 33 -13.32 -10.04 -0.71
C LEU A 33 -14.42 -9.06 -0.34
N SER A 34 -15.66 -9.53 -0.28
CA SER A 34 -16.81 -8.90 0.37
C SER A 34 -17.31 -9.83 1.46
N LEU A 35 -17.69 -9.29 2.60
CA LEU A 35 -18.24 -10.00 3.76
C LEU A 35 -19.53 -9.31 4.18
N LYS A 36 -20.61 -10.06 4.32
CA LYS A 36 -21.93 -9.55 4.69
C LYS A 36 -22.51 -10.36 5.85
N LYS A 37 -23.04 -9.67 6.87
CA LYS A 37 -23.74 -10.27 8.02
C LYS A 37 -25.23 -9.93 7.94
N ASP A 38 -26.09 -10.93 8.14
CA ASP A 38 -27.54 -10.73 8.19
C ASP A 38 -27.90 -10.02 9.51
N SER A 39 -28.46 -8.82 9.38
CA SER A 39 -28.50 -7.78 10.41
C SER A 39 -29.62 -7.96 11.44
N LYS A 40 -29.50 -8.90 12.40
CA LYS A 40 -30.54 -9.01 13.45
C LYS A 40 -30.12 -8.95 14.93
N GLU A 41 -28.89 -9.24 15.35
CA GLU A 41 -28.62 -9.29 16.81
C GLU A 41 -27.33 -8.62 17.30
N ASP A 42 -26.36 -8.28 16.44
CA ASP A 42 -25.08 -7.71 16.91
C ASP A 42 -24.78 -6.36 16.25
N GLU A 43 -25.36 -5.28 16.79
CA GLU A 43 -24.90 -3.90 16.56
C GLU A 43 -23.63 -3.56 17.37
N GLU A 44 -22.92 -4.56 17.91
CA GLU A 44 -21.70 -4.33 18.68
C GLU A 44 -20.47 -4.26 17.73
N SER A 45 -20.27 -3.05 17.21
CA SER A 45 -19.08 -2.51 16.55
C SER A 45 -18.95 -2.72 15.01
N PRO A 46 -19.02 -1.63 14.20
CA PRO A 46 -18.75 -1.67 12.76
C PRO A 46 -17.30 -2.05 12.39
N ASP A 47 -16.38 -2.03 13.36
CA ASP A 47 -14.98 -2.38 13.15
C ASP A 47 -14.74 -3.91 13.09
N SER A 48 -15.69 -4.73 13.54
CA SER A 48 -15.53 -6.20 13.64
C SER A 48 -15.31 -6.87 12.28
N LEU A 49 -16.18 -6.63 11.29
CA LEU A 49 -16.06 -7.19 9.94
C LEU A 49 -14.82 -6.67 9.20
N SER A 50 -14.47 -5.41 9.42
CA SER A 50 -13.31 -4.78 8.78
C SER A 50 -12.00 -5.39 9.26
N ILE A 51 -11.85 -5.60 10.58
CA ILE A 51 -10.69 -6.25 11.18
C ILE A 51 -10.64 -7.72 10.73
N PHE A 52 -11.78 -8.41 10.85
CA PHE A 52 -11.88 -9.81 10.48
C PHE A 52 -11.53 -10.06 9.00
N GLY A 53 -12.09 -9.28 8.08
CA GLY A 53 -11.82 -9.42 6.65
C GLY A 53 -10.37 -9.12 6.27
N LYS A 54 -9.70 -8.20 6.97
CA LYS A 54 -8.26 -7.97 6.81
C LYS A 54 -7.44 -9.18 7.26
N ASN A 55 -7.75 -9.74 8.42
CA ASN A 55 -7.08 -10.95 8.91
C ASN A 55 -7.21 -12.13 7.93
N VAL A 56 -8.39 -12.29 7.30
CA VAL A 56 -8.59 -13.31 6.25
C VAL A 56 -7.65 -13.08 5.06
N LEU A 57 -7.46 -11.84 4.62
CA LEU A 57 -6.56 -11.51 3.51
C LEU A 57 -5.08 -11.65 3.87
N GLU A 58 -4.69 -11.24 5.08
CA GLU A 58 -3.35 -11.47 5.63
C GLU A 58 -3.05 -12.96 5.72
N ARG A 59 -4.00 -13.76 6.20
CA ARG A 59 -3.86 -15.22 6.25
C ARG A 59 -3.76 -15.84 4.86
N LEU A 60 -4.52 -15.35 3.88
CA LEU A 60 -4.39 -15.78 2.49
C LEU A 60 -2.97 -15.56 1.97
N GLU A 61 -2.40 -14.39 2.28
CA GLU A 61 -1.02 -14.07 1.93
C GLU A 61 -0.03 -15.06 2.56
N GLU A 62 -0.10 -15.26 3.87
CA GLU A 62 0.78 -16.17 4.61
C GLU A 62 0.71 -17.60 4.05
N GLU A 63 -0.50 -18.14 3.89
CA GLU A 63 -0.74 -19.47 3.31
C GLU A 63 -0.19 -19.53 1.88
N PHE A 64 -0.38 -18.50 1.06
CA PHE A 64 0.13 -18.47 -0.31
C PHE A 64 1.66 -18.46 -0.37
N PHE A 65 2.33 -17.65 0.47
CA PHE A 65 3.78 -17.52 0.44
C PHE A 65 4.52 -18.74 1.02
N THR A 66 3.88 -19.50 1.91
CA THR A 66 4.43 -20.74 2.49
C THR A 66 4.38 -21.94 1.53
N ILE A 67 3.59 -21.89 0.44
CA ILE A 67 3.54 -22.96 -0.56
C ILE A 67 4.89 -23.11 -1.27
N GLU A 68 5.50 -24.30 -1.16
CA GLU A 68 6.73 -24.68 -1.87
C GLU A 68 6.52 -24.75 -3.39
N THR A 69 5.55 -25.55 -3.82
CA THR A 69 5.23 -25.75 -5.25
C THR A 69 3.89 -25.10 -5.57
N LYS A 70 3.92 -23.92 -6.19
CA LYS A 70 2.72 -23.15 -6.52
C LYS A 70 2.08 -23.63 -7.82
N ASN A 71 1.00 -24.39 -7.70
CA ASN A 71 0.18 -24.89 -8.81
C ASN A 71 -1.31 -24.73 -8.48
N LEU A 72 -2.21 -25.07 -9.41
CA LEU A 72 -3.65 -24.87 -9.22
C LEU A 72 -4.16 -25.52 -7.94
N GLU A 73 -3.77 -26.77 -7.66
CA GLU A 73 -4.27 -27.54 -6.52
C GLU A 73 -3.70 -27.00 -5.20
N SER A 74 -2.39 -26.76 -5.12
CA SER A 74 -1.77 -26.26 -3.87
C SER A 74 -2.28 -24.87 -3.50
N ILE A 75 -2.46 -23.98 -4.48
CA ILE A 75 -3.03 -22.65 -4.24
C ILE A 75 -4.52 -22.76 -3.88
N LYS A 76 -5.27 -23.66 -4.53
CA LYS A 76 -6.68 -23.92 -4.17
C LYS A 76 -6.81 -24.33 -2.72
N GLN A 77 -5.95 -25.23 -2.23
CA GLN A 77 -5.98 -25.67 -0.84
C GLN A 77 -5.69 -24.53 0.13
N ALA A 78 -4.73 -23.65 -0.16
CA ALA A 78 -4.49 -22.45 0.63
C ALA A 78 -5.75 -21.56 0.69
N VAL A 79 -6.38 -21.28 -0.47
CA VAL A 79 -7.64 -20.51 -0.53
C VAL A 79 -8.74 -21.18 0.29
N ILE A 80 -8.93 -22.50 0.18
CA ILE A 80 -9.93 -23.25 0.95
C ILE A 80 -9.65 -23.14 2.45
N THR A 81 -8.40 -23.32 2.88
CA THR A 81 -7.99 -23.22 4.28
C THR A 81 -8.30 -21.84 4.84
N THR A 82 -7.94 -20.79 4.11
CA THR A 82 -8.21 -19.41 4.53
C THR A 82 -9.71 -19.12 4.61
N LEU A 83 -10.51 -19.50 3.61
CA LEU A 83 -11.94 -19.19 3.59
C LEU A 83 -12.77 -20.04 4.55
N LYS A 84 -12.19 -21.06 5.20
CA LYS A 84 -12.82 -21.82 6.30
C LYS A 84 -12.83 -21.04 7.62
N GLU A 85 -12.01 -20.01 7.75
CA GLU A 85 -11.99 -19.18 8.96
C GLU A 85 -13.19 -18.22 9.00
N ILE A 86 -13.89 -18.04 7.88
CA ILE A 86 -15.10 -17.22 7.78
C ILE A 86 -16.26 -17.94 8.50
N PRO A 87 -16.86 -17.32 9.53
CA PRO A 87 -18.00 -17.91 10.25
C PRO A 87 -19.20 -18.16 9.34
N ASP A 88 -19.99 -19.19 9.64
CA ASP A 88 -21.16 -19.58 8.84
C ASP A 88 -22.23 -18.48 8.75
N GLU A 89 -22.30 -17.58 9.74
CA GLU A 89 -23.20 -16.42 9.77
C GLU A 89 -22.76 -15.25 8.86
N VAL A 90 -21.55 -15.31 8.30
CA VAL A 90 -21.00 -14.30 7.39
C VAL A 90 -21.01 -14.86 5.98
N THR A 91 -21.69 -14.16 5.08
CA THR A 91 -21.72 -14.50 3.66
C THR A 91 -20.54 -13.87 2.94
N PRO A 92 -19.59 -14.65 2.39
CA PRO A 92 -18.48 -14.10 1.63
C PRO A 92 -18.81 -14.00 0.13
N SER A 93 -18.25 -13.01 -0.55
CA SER A 93 -18.04 -13.00 -1.99
C SER A 93 -16.56 -12.81 -2.29
N PHE A 94 -15.93 -13.82 -2.87
CA PHE A 94 -14.47 -13.88 -3.01
C PHE A 94 -14.06 -14.18 -4.44
N THR A 95 -13.04 -13.46 -4.91
CA THR A 95 -12.25 -13.88 -6.07
C THR A 95 -10.78 -13.66 -5.81
N ALA A 96 -9.93 -14.51 -6.37
CA ALA A 96 -8.49 -14.31 -6.38
C ALA A 96 -7.87 -14.80 -7.68
N VAL A 97 -6.78 -14.15 -8.07
CA VAL A 97 -5.93 -14.61 -9.16
C VAL A 97 -4.46 -14.57 -8.77
N VAL A 98 -3.69 -15.50 -9.30
CA VAL A 98 -2.24 -15.56 -9.13
C VAL A 98 -1.57 -15.64 -10.50
N PHE A 99 -0.63 -14.74 -10.74
CA PHE A 99 0.17 -14.71 -11.96
C PHE A 99 1.49 -15.44 -11.76
N ILE A 100 1.69 -16.61 -12.38
CA ILE A 100 2.98 -17.33 -12.33
C ILE A 100 3.44 -17.56 -13.76
N ASP A 101 4.61 -17.02 -14.09
CA ASP A 101 5.14 -16.98 -15.45
C ASP A 101 4.14 -16.38 -16.46
N ASN A 102 3.56 -17.22 -17.34
CA ASN A 102 2.52 -16.86 -18.28
C ASN A 102 1.20 -17.60 -18.01
N ILE A 103 1.00 -18.09 -16.79
CA ILE A 103 -0.20 -18.81 -16.36
C ILE A 103 -0.94 -17.96 -15.32
N LEU A 104 -2.23 -17.77 -15.56
CA LEU A 104 -3.18 -17.23 -14.60
C LEU A 104 -3.84 -18.40 -13.87
N TYR A 105 -3.72 -18.43 -12.55
CA TYR A 105 -4.56 -19.27 -11.69
C TYR A 105 -5.67 -18.41 -11.12
N SER A 106 -6.92 -18.86 -11.19
CA SER A 106 -8.09 -18.10 -10.75
C SER A 106 -8.92 -18.92 -9.77
N PHE A 107 -9.49 -18.26 -8.77
CA PHE A 107 -10.30 -18.83 -7.70
C PHE A 107 -11.50 -17.94 -7.43
N ALA A 108 -12.67 -18.53 -7.17
CA ALA A 108 -13.88 -17.78 -6.87
C ALA A 108 -14.82 -18.58 -5.96
N LYS A 109 -15.58 -17.85 -5.14
CA LYS A 109 -16.59 -18.38 -4.21
C LYS A 109 -17.64 -17.31 -3.92
N GLY A 110 -18.89 -17.71 -3.67
CA GLY A 110 -19.93 -16.79 -3.22
C GLY A 110 -20.31 -15.75 -4.27
N ASN A 111 -20.62 -16.22 -5.48
CA ASN A 111 -21.06 -15.41 -6.62
C ASN A 111 -20.02 -14.38 -7.13
N GLY A 112 -18.78 -14.44 -6.66
CA GLY A 112 -17.67 -13.71 -7.26
C GLY A 112 -17.34 -14.23 -8.66
N LYS A 113 -16.94 -13.36 -9.58
CA LYS A 113 -16.59 -13.75 -10.97
C LYS A 113 -15.29 -13.13 -11.43
N VAL A 114 -14.57 -13.88 -12.27
CA VAL A 114 -13.36 -13.41 -12.95
C VAL A 114 -13.62 -13.36 -14.44
N PHE A 115 -13.33 -12.21 -15.04
CA PHE A 115 -13.49 -11.94 -16.47
C PHE A 115 -12.14 -11.72 -17.13
N ILE A 116 -12.10 -11.97 -18.44
CA ILE A 116 -10.98 -11.60 -19.30
C ILE A 116 -11.48 -10.81 -20.50
N LYS A 117 -10.74 -9.78 -20.86
CA LYS A 117 -10.81 -9.14 -22.17
C LYS A 117 -9.53 -9.43 -22.94
N ARG A 118 -9.67 -10.12 -24.08
CA ARG A 118 -8.57 -10.52 -24.97
C ARG A 118 -8.91 -10.19 -26.42
N GLY A 119 -8.06 -9.41 -27.09
CA GLY A 119 -8.20 -9.10 -28.52
C GLY A 119 -9.58 -8.54 -28.90
N GLY A 120 -10.20 -7.77 -28.00
CA GLY A 120 -11.54 -7.19 -28.18
C GLY A 120 -12.71 -8.06 -27.74
N LYS A 121 -12.50 -9.34 -27.41
CA LYS A 121 -13.52 -10.23 -26.85
C LYS A 121 -13.53 -10.11 -25.33
N PHE A 122 -14.71 -10.05 -24.73
CA PHE A 122 -14.91 -10.09 -23.29
C PHE A 122 -15.63 -11.38 -22.92
N GLY A 123 -15.20 -12.04 -21.85
CA GLY A 123 -15.81 -13.29 -21.41
C GLY A 123 -15.53 -13.59 -19.94
N THR A 124 -16.37 -14.45 -19.36
CA THR A 124 -16.19 -14.97 -18.00
C THR A 124 -15.25 -16.17 -18.06
N ILE A 125 -14.16 -16.14 -17.28
CA ILE A 125 -13.19 -17.26 -17.19
C ILE A 125 -13.35 -18.07 -15.90
N LEU A 126 -14.05 -17.50 -14.93
CA LEU A 126 -14.41 -18.20 -13.71
C LEU A 126 -15.72 -17.65 -13.17
N ASP A 127 -16.68 -18.54 -12.95
CA ASP A 127 -17.94 -18.23 -12.32
C ASP A 127 -17.99 -18.92 -10.96
N GLY A 128 -17.93 -18.13 -9.89
CA GLY A 128 -18.06 -18.58 -8.51
C GLY A 128 -19.51 -18.70 -8.05
N THR A 129 -20.48 -18.76 -8.96
CA THR A 129 -21.87 -19.07 -8.63
C THR A 129 -21.98 -20.54 -8.27
N ASN A 130 -22.17 -20.83 -7.00
CA ASN A 130 -22.32 -22.18 -6.47
C ASN A 130 -23.39 -22.22 -5.38
N GLU A 131 -24.23 -23.27 -5.41
CA GLU A 131 -25.25 -23.50 -4.38
C GLU A 131 -24.60 -23.86 -3.02
N ASP A 132 -23.40 -24.46 -3.07
CA ASP A 132 -22.63 -24.84 -1.89
C ASP A 132 -21.60 -23.76 -1.52
N LEU A 133 -21.91 -23.04 -0.43
CA LEU A 133 -21.02 -22.06 0.19
C LEU A 133 -19.67 -22.66 0.63
N ALA A 134 -19.48 -23.98 0.74
CA ALA A 134 -18.19 -24.57 1.08
C ALA A 134 -17.23 -24.69 -0.11
N THR A 135 -17.74 -24.70 -1.35
CA THR A 135 -16.92 -24.98 -2.53
C THR A 135 -16.20 -23.74 -3.08
N VAL A 136 -14.93 -23.93 -3.46
CA VAL A 136 -14.15 -22.93 -4.20
C VAL A 136 -14.01 -23.40 -5.65
N THR A 137 -14.52 -22.61 -6.59
CA THR A 137 -14.31 -22.84 -8.02
C THR A 137 -12.92 -22.36 -8.39
N SER A 138 -12.24 -23.09 -9.28
CA SER A 138 -10.86 -22.81 -9.65
C SER A 138 -10.62 -23.09 -11.13
N SER A 139 -9.83 -22.25 -11.81
CA SER A 139 -9.39 -22.48 -13.19
C SER A 139 -7.94 -22.04 -13.39
N SER A 140 -7.30 -22.52 -14.46
CA SER A 140 -6.00 -22.02 -14.90
C SER A 140 -5.97 -21.83 -16.41
N GLY A 141 -5.18 -20.88 -16.88
CA GLY A 141 -5.09 -20.56 -18.30
C GLY A 141 -3.84 -19.79 -18.66
N LYS A 142 -3.41 -19.87 -19.92
CA LYS A 142 -2.28 -19.09 -20.43
C LYS A 142 -2.70 -17.65 -20.72
N LEU A 143 -1.84 -16.72 -20.31
CA LEU A 143 -1.96 -15.30 -20.57
C LEU A 143 -1.36 -14.95 -21.94
N GLU A 144 -2.02 -14.02 -22.62
CA GLU A 144 -1.57 -13.36 -23.83
C GLU A 144 -1.26 -11.90 -23.56
N ASP A 145 -0.45 -11.30 -24.42
CA ASP A 145 -0.08 -9.89 -24.28
C ASP A 145 -1.31 -8.98 -24.34
N ASN A 146 -1.37 -7.99 -23.47
CA ASN A 146 -2.51 -7.08 -23.28
C ASN A 146 -3.80 -7.74 -22.78
N ASP A 147 -3.75 -8.95 -22.22
CA ASP A 147 -4.89 -9.49 -21.49
C ASP A 147 -5.29 -8.53 -20.35
N LEU A 148 -6.59 -8.25 -20.26
CA LEU A 148 -7.15 -7.48 -19.17
C LEU A 148 -8.08 -8.37 -18.34
N ILE A 149 -7.72 -8.56 -17.08
CA ILE A 149 -8.39 -9.44 -16.13
C ILE A 149 -9.20 -8.56 -15.18
N VAL A 150 -10.46 -8.91 -14.95
CA VAL A 150 -11.31 -8.24 -13.95
C VAL A 150 -11.75 -9.25 -12.91
N LEU A 151 -11.45 -8.95 -11.65
CA LEU A 151 -11.92 -9.67 -10.47
C LEU A 151 -13.06 -8.86 -9.89
N ALA A 152 -14.19 -9.49 -9.59
CA ALA A 152 -15.37 -8.79 -9.10
C ALA A 152 -16.10 -9.57 -7.99
N THR A 153 -16.47 -8.86 -6.93
CA THR A 153 -17.42 -9.35 -5.93
C THR A 153 -18.84 -9.37 -6.49
N HIS A 154 -19.73 -10.11 -5.84
CA HIS A 154 -21.14 -10.18 -6.19
C HIS A 154 -21.80 -8.81 -6.19
N ASP A 155 -21.65 -8.04 -5.12
CA ASP A 155 -22.29 -6.72 -4.97
C ASP A 155 -21.78 -5.73 -6.03
N PHE A 156 -20.52 -5.87 -6.49
CA PHE A 156 -20.02 -5.09 -7.63
C PHE A 156 -20.79 -5.42 -8.92
N LEU A 157 -21.07 -6.70 -9.16
CA LEU A 157 -21.75 -7.16 -10.39
C LEU A 157 -23.24 -6.82 -10.42
N ASP A 158 -23.86 -6.62 -9.26
CA ASP A 158 -25.23 -6.11 -9.16
C ASP A 158 -25.33 -4.64 -9.60
N ILE A 159 -24.23 -3.89 -9.49
CA ILE A 159 -24.15 -2.48 -9.93
C ILE A 159 -23.62 -2.36 -11.36
N VAL A 160 -22.56 -3.11 -11.66
CA VAL A 160 -21.82 -3.10 -12.93
C VAL A 160 -22.01 -4.46 -13.58
N ASP A 161 -23.14 -4.61 -14.27
CA ASP A 161 -23.45 -5.84 -14.99
C ASP A 161 -22.38 -6.14 -16.08
N PRO A 162 -22.24 -7.41 -16.52
CA PRO A 162 -21.22 -7.79 -17.49
C PRO A 162 -21.30 -7.06 -18.85
N THR A 163 -22.48 -6.61 -19.26
CA THR A 163 -22.67 -5.88 -20.52
C THR A 163 -22.08 -4.48 -20.41
N PHE A 164 -22.43 -3.77 -19.33
CA PHE A 164 -21.88 -2.46 -19.02
C PHE A 164 -20.37 -2.54 -18.79
N LEU A 165 -19.91 -3.53 -18.01
CA LEU A 165 -18.48 -3.77 -17.79
C LEU A 165 -17.74 -3.91 -19.12
N SER A 166 -18.20 -4.80 -20.01
CA SER A 166 -17.58 -5.01 -21.33
C SER A 166 -17.45 -3.71 -22.13
N SER A 167 -18.46 -2.83 -22.07
CA SER A 167 -18.45 -1.54 -22.79
C SER A 167 -17.44 -0.54 -22.20
N SER A 168 -17.23 -0.59 -20.88
CA SER A 168 -16.31 0.29 -20.15
C SER A 168 -14.84 -0.14 -20.26
N LEU A 169 -14.55 -1.40 -20.61
CA LEU A 169 -13.19 -1.92 -20.68
C LEU A 169 -12.40 -1.51 -21.94
N GLY A 170 -12.84 -0.52 -22.72
CA GLY A 170 -12.37 -0.07 -24.06
C GLY A 170 -10.89 -0.26 -24.44
N ASN A 171 -10.20 0.81 -24.83
CA ASN A 171 -8.73 0.83 -24.94
C ASN A 171 -8.14 1.66 -23.79
N LEU A 172 -8.77 1.55 -22.62
CA LEU A 172 -8.46 2.32 -21.44
C LEU A 172 -7.42 1.58 -20.58
N THR A 173 -6.64 2.35 -19.85
CA THR A 173 -5.79 1.84 -18.78
C THR A 173 -6.63 1.37 -17.59
N PRO A 174 -6.12 0.46 -16.73
CA PRO A 174 -6.82 0.06 -15.52
C PRO A 174 -7.29 1.23 -14.65
N ALA A 175 -6.50 2.31 -14.57
CA ALA A 175 -6.85 3.51 -13.80
C ALA A 175 -8.05 4.25 -14.40
N GLU A 176 -8.05 4.49 -15.70
CA GLU A 176 -9.16 5.15 -16.42
C GLU A 176 -10.45 4.31 -16.34
N ILE A 177 -10.34 2.98 -16.40
CA ILE A 177 -11.48 2.08 -16.22
C ILE A 177 -12.05 2.24 -14.81
N ALA A 178 -11.19 2.24 -13.79
CA ALA A 178 -11.63 2.42 -12.41
C ALA A 178 -12.34 3.76 -12.23
N GLU A 179 -11.77 4.85 -12.76
CA GLU A 179 -12.35 6.19 -12.73
C GLU A 179 -13.71 6.26 -13.41
N ALA A 180 -13.87 5.60 -14.56
CA ALA A 180 -15.14 5.54 -15.29
C ALA A 180 -16.24 4.77 -14.54
N LEU A 181 -15.87 3.75 -13.75
CA LEU A 181 -16.84 2.91 -13.02
C LEU A 181 -17.19 3.46 -11.63
N THR A 182 -16.28 4.23 -11.03
CA THR A 182 -16.39 4.76 -9.67
C THR A 182 -17.69 5.53 -9.39
N PRO A 183 -18.17 6.45 -10.26
CA PRO A 183 -19.42 7.18 -10.02
C PRO A 183 -20.63 6.26 -9.80
N LYS A 184 -20.73 5.18 -10.58
CA LYS A 184 -21.87 4.25 -10.51
C LYS A 184 -21.87 3.44 -9.22
N ILE A 185 -20.68 3.10 -8.72
CA ILE A 185 -20.51 2.41 -7.42
C ILE A 185 -20.92 3.33 -6.27
N HIS A 186 -20.49 4.60 -6.29
CA HIS A 186 -20.87 5.56 -5.24
C HIS A 186 -22.36 5.92 -5.26
N GLU A 187 -23.00 5.95 -6.43
CA GLU A 187 -24.44 6.23 -6.54
C GLU A 187 -25.30 5.15 -5.85
N LYS A 188 -24.85 3.89 -5.91
CA LYS A 188 -25.58 2.76 -5.31
C LYS A 188 -25.30 2.58 -3.82
N ASP A 189 -24.22 3.17 -3.31
CA ASP A 189 -23.81 3.12 -1.90
C ASP A 189 -23.78 1.67 -1.35
N ASP A 190 -23.29 0.72 -2.16
CA ASP A 190 -23.16 -0.68 -1.76
C ASP A 190 -21.74 -0.98 -1.27
N ALA A 191 -21.60 -1.16 0.03
CA ALA A 191 -20.34 -1.40 0.71
C ALA A 191 -19.68 -2.75 0.37
N GLY A 192 -20.39 -3.68 -0.28
CA GLY A 192 -19.85 -4.96 -0.72
C GLY A 192 -19.12 -4.90 -2.07
N ALA A 193 -19.19 -3.77 -2.77
CA ALA A 193 -18.65 -3.65 -4.12
C ALA A 193 -17.12 -3.48 -4.11
N ALA A 194 -16.42 -4.51 -4.57
CA ALA A 194 -14.99 -4.46 -4.80
C ALA A 194 -14.60 -5.12 -6.13
N ALA A 195 -13.60 -4.55 -6.80
CA ALA A 195 -13.06 -5.09 -8.03
C ALA A 195 -11.57 -4.79 -8.19
N PHE A 196 -10.86 -5.68 -8.88
CA PHE A 196 -9.56 -5.38 -9.49
C PHE A 196 -9.67 -5.35 -11.00
N ILE A 197 -8.93 -4.43 -11.61
CA ILE A 197 -8.66 -4.41 -13.04
C ILE A 197 -7.16 -4.58 -13.20
N VAL A 198 -6.72 -5.69 -13.82
CA VAL A 198 -5.31 -6.02 -13.99
C VAL A 198 -5.03 -6.20 -15.48
N LYS A 199 -4.11 -5.40 -16.01
CA LYS A 199 -3.59 -5.54 -17.38
C LYS A 199 -2.25 -6.26 -17.34
N TYR A 200 -2.16 -7.36 -18.07
CA TYR A 200 -0.93 -8.13 -18.27
C TYR A 200 -0.22 -7.70 -19.55
N SER A 201 1.09 -7.48 -19.43
CA SER A 201 2.01 -7.19 -20.54
C SER A 201 3.06 -8.28 -20.59
N LYS A 202 3.16 -8.97 -21.73
CA LYS A 202 4.18 -10.01 -21.92
C LYS A 202 5.53 -9.32 -22.08
N GLN A 203 6.53 -9.68 -21.27
CA GLN A 203 7.90 -9.24 -21.58
C GLN A 203 8.29 -9.80 -22.93
N THR A 204 8.49 -8.90 -23.89
CA THR A 204 9.17 -9.26 -25.11
C THR A 204 10.64 -9.31 -24.74
N THR A 205 11.12 -10.47 -24.30
CA THR A 205 12.53 -10.80 -24.50
C THR A 205 12.68 -10.86 -26.02
N GLN A 206 13.00 -9.72 -26.66
CA GLN A 206 13.62 -9.81 -27.96
C GLN A 206 14.88 -10.66 -27.70
N PRO A 207 15.02 -11.85 -28.29
CA PRO A 207 16.34 -12.40 -28.41
C PRO A 207 17.17 -11.29 -29.05
N ILE A 208 18.34 -11.01 -28.48
CA ILE A 208 19.38 -10.34 -29.26
C ILE A 208 19.54 -11.25 -30.47
N MET A 209 18.90 -10.88 -31.57
CA MET A 209 19.14 -11.48 -32.87
C MET A 209 20.56 -11.01 -33.16
N GLN A 210 21.53 -11.84 -32.76
CA GLN A 210 22.77 -11.92 -33.50
C GLN A 210 22.31 -12.29 -34.92
N GLU A 211 22.08 -11.28 -35.74
CA GLU A 211 22.31 -11.43 -37.16
C GLU A 211 23.79 -11.83 -37.27
N GLU A 212 24.05 -13.13 -37.24
CA GLU A 212 25.11 -13.70 -38.05
C GLU A 212 24.72 -13.45 -39.52
N THR A 213 24.81 -12.19 -39.94
CA THR A 213 25.06 -11.90 -41.34
C THR A 213 26.47 -12.44 -41.58
N LYS A 214 26.56 -13.68 -42.07
CA LYS A 214 27.76 -14.19 -42.74
C LYS A 214 28.00 -13.33 -43.98
N GLN A 215 28.53 -12.13 -43.78
CA GLN A 215 29.31 -11.46 -44.80
C GLN A 215 30.69 -12.11 -44.79
N GLN A 216 30.91 -12.92 -45.81
CA GLN A 216 32.18 -13.49 -46.18
C GLN A 216 33.17 -12.34 -46.40
N ILE A 217 34.00 -12.06 -45.38
CA ILE A 217 35.17 -11.21 -45.55
C ILE A 217 36.19 -12.06 -46.30
N GLU A 218 36.25 -11.91 -47.62
CA GLU A 218 37.51 -12.12 -48.33
C GLU A 218 38.54 -11.20 -47.67
N LYS A 219 39.49 -11.80 -46.95
CA LYS A 219 40.67 -11.08 -46.46
C LYS A 219 41.42 -10.56 -47.68
N PRO A 220 41.67 -9.25 -47.82
CA PRO A 220 42.86 -8.83 -48.53
C PRO A 220 44.03 -9.30 -47.67
N GLN A 221 44.78 -10.30 -48.13
CA GLN A 221 46.11 -10.54 -47.60
C GLN A 221 46.98 -9.34 -47.93
N LEU A 222 47.09 -8.39 -47.00
CA LEU A 222 48.19 -7.45 -47.02
C LEU A 222 49.39 -8.15 -46.35
N LYS A 223 50.24 -8.75 -47.19
CA LYS A 223 51.59 -9.16 -46.81
C LYS A 223 52.30 -7.92 -46.27
N ALA A 224 52.59 -7.88 -44.98
CA ALA A 224 53.48 -6.87 -44.42
C ALA A 224 54.92 -7.22 -44.81
N PRO A 225 55.68 -6.32 -45.46
CA PRO A 225 57.12 -6.31 -45.31
C PRO A 225 57.47 -5.46 -44.08
N PHE A 226 58.20 -6.07 -43.14
CA PHE A 226 59.26 -5.46 -42.34
C PHE A 226 59.13 -3.95 -42.03
N PHE A 227 58.45 -3.61 -40.92
CA PHE A 227 58.70 -2.33 -40.25
C PHE A 227 59.99 -2.45 -39.44
N LYS A 228 61.11 -2.16 -40.11
CA LYS A 228 62.39 -1.80 -39.49
C LYS A 228 62.57 -0.29 -39.66
N LYS A 229 62.84 0.39 -38.54
CA LYS A 229 63.12 1.83 -38.33
C LYS A 229 61.92 2.78 -38.38
N MET A 230 61.66 3.39 -37.21
CA MET A 230 60.94 4.66 -37.08
C MET A 230 61.59 5.71 -38.00
N VAL A 231 60.81 6.26 -38.91
CA VAL A 231 61.10 7.54 -39.56
C VAL A 231 60.35 8.62 -38.78
N PRO A 232 60.99 9.70 -38.32
CA PRO A 232 60.26 10.81 -37.73
C PRO A 232 59.36 11.41 -38.81
N VAL A 233 58.05 11.45 -38.54
CA VAL A 233 57.07 12.11 -39.42
C VAL A 233 57.37 13.60 -39.41
N SER A 234 58.06 14.07 -40.43
CA SER A 234 58.18 15.50 -40.72
C SER A 234 56.83 16.01 -41.24
N PHE A 235 56.20 16.93 -40.50
CA PHE A 235 55.01 17.68 -40.91
C PHE A 235 55.29 18.74 -41.99
N ALA A 236 56.28 18.52 -42.85
CA ALA A 236 56.60 19.43 -43.94
C ALA A 236 55.89 18.99 -45.23
N GLN A 237 55.06 19.89 -45.77
CA GLN A 237 54.57 19.91 -47.15
C GLN A 237 53.38 18.99 -47.53
N PHE A 238 52.23 19.15 -46.87
CA PHE A 238 50.95 18.90 -47.55
C PHE A 238 50.56 20.15 -48.36
N SER A 239 50.22 19.99 -49.65
CA SER A 239 49.68 21.10 -50.45
C SER A 239 48.32 21.55 -49.90
N HIS A 240 48.00 22.84 -50.04
CA HIS A 240 46.87 23.49 -49.38
C HIS A 240 45.50 22.84 -49.67
N SER A 241 45.33 22.10 -50.77
CA SER A 241 44.05 21.44 -51.08
C SER A 241 43.78 20.20 -50.22
N LYS A 242 44.81 19.38 -49.93
CA LYS A 242 44.65 18.13 -49.16
C LYS A 242 44.54 18.36 -47.65
N LYS A 243 45.13 19.44 -47.14
CA LYS A 243 44.95 19.86 -45.73
C LYS A 243 43.50 20.23 -45.42
N LYS A 244 42.77 20.83 -46.37
CA LYS A 244 41.35 21.20 -46.21
C LYS A 244 40.44 19.98 -46.09
N PHE A 245 40.67 18.92 -46.86
CA PHE A 245 39.90 17.69 -46.75
C PHE A 245 40.14 16.96 -45.42
N LEU A 246 41.39 16.94 -44.92
CA LEU A 246 41.72 16.30 -43.65
C LEU A 246 41.12 17.04 -42.45
N THR A 247 41.16 18.38 -42.42
CA THR A 247 40.49 19.16 -41.37
C THR A 247 38.97 18.98 -41.40
N VAL A 248 38.35 18.95 -42.59
CA VAL A 248 36.91 18.67 -42.72
C VAL A 248 36.57 17.28 -42.17
N ALA A 249 37.36 16.25 -42.48
CA ALA A 249 37.13 14.90 -41.96
C ALA A 249 37.27 14.81 -40.42
N VAL A 250 38.26 15.49 -39.83
CA VAL A 250 38.45 15.53 -38.37
C VAL A 250 37.31 16.28 -37.67
N VAL A 251 36.85 17.40 -38.25
CA VAL A 251 35.70 18.15 -37.71
C VAL A 251 34.43 17.30 -37.75
N ILE A 252 34.17 16.59 -38.85
CA ILE A 252 33.02 15.68 -38.97
C ILE A 252 33.10 14.56 -37.92
N LEU A 253 34.29 13.99 -37.69
CA LEU A 253 34.49 12.96 -36.68
C LEU A 253 34.19 13.47 -35.26
N ILE A 254 34.64 14.68 -34.92
CA ILE A 254 34.38 15.31 -33.61
C ILE A 254 32.88 15.61 -33.42
N VAL A 255 32.20 16.09 -34.46
CA VAL A 255 30.75 16.33 -34.43
C VAL A 255 29.97 15.02 -34.26
N LEU A 256 30.41 13.95 -34.93
CA LEU A 256 29.80 12.62 -34.80
C LEU A 256 29.95 12.07 -33.37
N ILE A 257 31.14 12.15 -32.79
CA ILE A 257 31.42 11.67 -31.43
C ILE A 257 30.61 12.47 -30.39
N THR A 258 30.55 13.80 -30.53
CA THR A 258 29.74 14.64 -29.63
C THR A 258 28.25 14.34 -29.77
N SER A 259 27.74 14.15 -31.00
CA SER A 259 26.35 13.76 -31.24
C SER A 259 25.99 12.41 -30.60
N ILE A 260 26.84 11.40 -30.73
CA ILE A 260 26.62 10.08 -30.12
C ILE A 260 26.64 10.19 -28.60
N PHE A 261 27.60 10.95 -28.04
CA PHE A 261 27.66 11.21 -26.61
C PHE A 261 26.40 11.91 -26.09
N PHE A 262 25.92 12.95 -26.77
CA PHE A 262 24.67 13.64 -26.42
C PHE A 262 23.45 12.73 -26.56
N ALA A 263 23.39 11.86 -27.57
CA ALA A 263 22.28 10.92 -27.75
C ALA A 263 22.22 9.87 -26.63
N VAL A 264 23.37 9.29 -26.25
CA VAL A 264 23.46 8.32 -25.14
C VAL A 264 23.13 8.99 -23.81
N LYS A 265 23.66 10.20 -23.56
CA LYS A 265 23.34 10.98 -22.36
C LYS A 265 21.85 11.30 -22.25
N LYS A 266 21.24 11.80 -23.33
CA LYS A 266 19.80 12.10 -23.41
C LYS A 266 18.93 10.87 -23.15
N GLN A 267 19.34 9.70 -23.65
CA GLN A 267 18.64 8.44 -23.41
C GLN A 267 18.70 8.03 -21.93
N ASN A 268 19.85 8.20 -21.27
CA ASN A 268 20.01 7.89 -19.85
C ASN A 268 19.25 8.87 -18.95
N ASP A 269 19.28 10.17 -19.27
CA ASP A 269 18.54 11.20 -18.55
C ASP A 269 17.03 10.93 -18.60
N SER A 270 16.51 10.53 -19.77
CA SER A 270 15.09 10.18 -19.93
C SER A 270 14.67 8.95 -19.12
N LYS A 271 15.51 7.91 -19.06
CA LYS A 271 15.25 6.71 -18.26
C LYS A 271 15.24 7.02 -16.76
N THR A 272 16.17 7.86 -16.33
CA THR A 272 16.31 8.29 -14.94
C THR A 272 15.12 9.14 -14.52
N LYS A 273 14.67 10.05 -15.39
CA LYS A 273 13.49 10.87 -15.16
C LYS A 273 12.21 10.04 -15.07
N ALA A 274 12.03 9.07 -15.97
CA ALA A 274 10.88 8.17 -15.92
C ALA A 274 10.86 7.32 -14.64
N LEU A 275 12.02 6.77 -14.25
CA LEU A 275 12.17 6.03 -12.99
C LEU A 275 11.84 6.92 -11.77
N PHE A 276 12.32 8.17 -11.78
CA PHE A 276 12.00 9.12 -10.72
C PHE A 276 10.50 9.45 -10.68
N GLU A 277 9.87 9.74 -11.82
CA GLU A 277 8.44 10.06 -11.89
C GLU A 277 7.58 8.89 -11.37
N GLU A 278 7.90 7.66 -11.74
CA GLU A 278 7.20 6.46 -11.27
C GLU A 278 7.36 6.23 -9.75
N VAL A 279 8.60 6.25 -9.26
CA VAL A 279 8.92 6.01 -7.85
C VAL A 279 8.37 7.13 -6.97
N TYR A 280 8.57 8.38 -7.38
CA TYR A 280 8.14 9.54 -6.62
C TYR A 280 6.62 9.67 -6.59
N ALA A 281 5.92 9.47 -7.73
CA ALA A 281 4.47 9.50 -7.75
C ALA A 281 3.87 8.40 -6.86
N SER A 282 4.44 7.19 -6.90
CA SER A 282 3.98 6.07 -6.07
C SER A 282 4.19 6.34 -4.58
N ALA A 283 5.38 6.80 -4.20
CA ALA A 283 5.69 7.15 -2.82
C ALA A 283 4.87 8.35 -2.31
N SER A 284 4.69 9.37 -3.15
CA SER A 284 3.88 10.55 -2.81
C SER A 284 2.42 10.16 -2.57
N LYS A 285 1.85 9.32 -3.44
CA LYS A 285 0.48 8.82 -3.26
C LYS A 285 0.32 8.09 -1.92
N LYS A 286 1.27 7.21 -1.58
CA LYS A 286 1.26 6.48 -0.30
C LYS A 286 1.45 7.39 0.91
N TYR A 287 2.28 8.42 0.77
CA TYR A 287 2.42 9.46 1.78
C TYR A 287 1.13 10.27 1.98
N ASP A 288 0.43 10.61 0.91
CA ASP A 288 -0.84 11.35 0.96
C ASP A 288 -1.96 10.48 1.57
N GLU A 289 -2.07 9.22 1.15
CA GLU A 289 -2.96 8.21 1.74
C GLU A 289 -2.70 8.09 3.25
N GLY A 290 -1.47 7.82 3.66
CA GLY A 290 -1.11 7.69 5.07
C GLY A 290 -1.32 8.98 5.87
N SER A 291 -1.07 10.14 5.26
CA SER A 291 -1.32 11.44 5.88
C SER A 291 -2.80 11.70 6.13
N SER A 292 -3.67 11.32 5.19
CA SER A 292 -5.12 11.46 5.35
C SER A 292 -5.71 10.52 6.40
N LEU A 293 -5.04 9.40 6.66
CA LEU A 293 -5.49 8.38 7.60
C LEU A 293 -5.05 8.64 9.04
N LEU A 294 -4.18 9.64 9.30
CA LEU A 294 -3.64 9.92 10.63
C LEU A 294 -4.73 10.14 11.71
N ASP A 295 -5.79 10.86 11.34
CA ASP A 295 -6.88 11.20 12.25
C ASP A 295 -7.92 10.09 12.37
N LEU A 296 -8.02 9.21 11.35
CA LEU A 296 -9.01 8.13 11.30
C LEU A 296 -8.47 6.81 11.88
N SER A 297 -7.26 6.43 11.49
CA SER A 297 -6.62 5.17 11.87
C SER A 297 -5.09 5.28 11.84
N LYS A 298 -4.50 5.36 13.03
CA LYS A 298 -3.03 5.44 13.20
C LYS A 298 -2.29 4.23 12.64
N SER A 299 -2.87 3.03 12.71
CA SER A 299 -2.22 1.83 12.17
C SER A 299 -2.16 1.86 10.64
N LEU A 300 -3.27 2.21 9.98
CA LEU A 300 -3.32 2.35 8.51
C LEU A 300 -2.47 3.52 8.01
N ALA A 301 -2.44 4.61 8.78
CA ALA A 301 -1.54 5.72 8.51
C ALA A 301 -0.07 5.28 8.57
N LYS A 302 0.32 4.52 9.60
CA LYS A 302 1.67 3.99 9.79
C LYS A 302 2.05 3.04 8.66
N GLU A 303 1.17 2.10 8.30
CA GLU A 303 1.37 1.17 7.20
C GLU A 303 1.61 1.90 5.87
N SER A 304 0.71 2.80 5.50
CA SER A 304 0.82 3.57 4.25
C SER A 304 2.08 4.45 4.21
N LEU A 305 2.46 5.07 5.34
CA LEU A 305 3.69 5.84 5.45
C LEU A 305 4.94 4.96 5.40
N SER A 306 4.92 3.76 5.97
CA SER A 306 6.01 2.78 5.88
C SER A 306 6.18 2.24 4.46
N GLU A 307 5.09 2.01 3.73
CA GLU A 307 5.15 1.70 2.29
C GLU A 307 5.80 2.85 1.50
N ALA A 308 5.38 4.09 1.75
CA ALA A 308 5.98 5.27 1.12
C ALA A 308 7.50 5.37 1.41
N GLN A 309 7.90 5.12 2.66
CA GLN A 309 9.30 5.10 3.09
C GLN A 309 10.09 4.07 2.29
N LYS A 310 9.57 2.83 2.22
CA LYS A 310 10.22 1.70 1.55
C LYS A 310 10.38 1.96 0.05
N ILE A 311 9.35 2.48 -0.62
CA ILE A 311 9.41 2.80 -2.05
C ILE A 311 10.57 3.76 -2.37
N ILE A 312 10.77 4.79 -1.55
CA ILE A 312 11.87 5.74 -1.73
C ILE A 312 13.20 5.08 -1.40
N GLN A 313 13.29 4.34 -0.29
CA GLN A 313 14.54 3.75 0.19
C GLN A 313 15.10 2.71 -0.80
N ASP A 314 14.24 1.86 -1.37
CA ASP A 314 14.61 0.81 -2.34
C ASP A 314 15.11 1.37 -3.69
N ASN A 315 14.87 2.66 -3.96
CA ASN A 315 15.14 3.29 -5.25
C ASN A 315 16.06 4.52 -5.18
N LYS A 316 16.36 5.03 -3.98
CA LYS A 316 17.20 6.23 -3.79
C LYS A 316 18.60 6.09 -4.37
N ASP A 317 19.20 4.90 -4.28
CA ASP A 317 20.56 4.64 -4.79
C ASP A 317 20.64 4.58 -6.32
N LYS A 318 19.47 4.49 -7.00
CA LYS A 318 19.38 4.51 -8.47
C LYS A 318 19.27 5.93 -9.04
N LEU A 319 19.12 6.95 -8.17
CA LEU A 319 19.05 8.35 -8.58
C LEU A 319 20.45 8.97 -8.65
N PRO A 320 20.77 9.79 -9.67
CA PRO A 320 22.06 10.42 -9.80
C PRO A 320 22.40 11.28 -8.59
N GLU A 321 23.65 11.21 -8.13
CA GLU A 321 24.13 12.08 -7.07
C GLU A 321 24.08 13.55 -7.49
N LYS A 322 23.66 14.43 -6.57
CA LYS A 322 23.50 15.88 -6.77
C LYS A 322 22.44 16.28 -7.84
N SER A 323 21.44 15.43 -8.06
CA SER A 323 20.27 15.73 -8.90
C SER A 323 19.14 16.39 -8.09
N GLN A 324 18.29 17.19 -8.75
CA GLN A 324 17.10 17.77 -8.12
C GLN A 324 16.09 16.68 -7.73
N GLU A 325 16.07 15.59 -8.48
CA GLU A 325 15.27 14.39 -8.26
C GLU A 325 15.65 13.72 -6.92
N LYS A 326 16.95 13.54 -6.67
CA LYS A 326 17.44 12.98 -5.39
C LYS A 326 17.07 13.88 -4.21
N GLU A 327 17.18 15.19 -4.36
CA GLU A 327 16.80 16.16 -3.33
C GLU A 327 15.29 16.09 -2.99
N LYS A 328 14.43 16.01 -4.01
CA LYS A 328 12.98 15.84 -3.82
C LYS A 328 12.64 14.54 -3.10
N ALA A 329 13.27 13.44 -3.49
CA ALA A 329 13.08 12.14 -2.84
C ALA A 329 13.55 12.16 -1.37
N GLU A 330 14.67 12.81 -1.08
CA GLU A 330 15.19 12.98 0.28
C GLU A 330 14.29 13.83 1.16
N ASN A 331 13.73 14.92 0.63
CA ASN A 331 12.77 15.76 1.34
C ASN A 331 11.47 14.98 1.66
N LEU A 332 10.94 14.21 0.70
CA LEU A 332 9.77 13.38 0.95
C LEU A 332 10.07 12.31 2.02
N LEU A 333 11.22 11.65 1.95
CA LEU A 333 11.66 10.66 2.95
C LEU A 333 11.78 11.28 4.35
N LYS A 334 12.29 12.50 4.44
CA LYS A 334 12.36 13.25 5.71
C LYS A 334 10.96 13.46 6.30
N ASN A 335 10.02 13.95 5.51
CA ASN A 335 8.64 14.19 5.95
C ASN A 335 7.94 12.89 6.39
N ILE A 336 8.17 11.79 5.66
CA ILE A 336 7.66 10.46 6.02
C ILE A 336 8.19 10.04 7.39
N ASN A 337 9.51 10.15 7.61
CA ASN A 337 10.15 9.76 8.86
C ASN A 337 9.66 10.61 10.05
N GLU A 338 9.46 11.91 9.85
CA GLU A 338 8.88 12.79 10.86
C GLU A 338 7.48 12.33 11.28
N LYS A 339 6.60 12.02 10.31
CA LYS A 339 5.25 11.51 10.61
C LYS A 339 5.27 10.15 11.31
N LEU A 340 6.09 9.22 10.84
CA LEU A 340 6.25 7.90 11.48
C LEU A 340 6.76 8.03 12.92
N SER A 341 7.71 8.93 13.16
CA SER A 341 8.22 9.20 14.51
C SER A 341 7.15 9.80 15.44
N SER A 342 6.29 10.66 14.89
CA SER A 342 5.17 11.25 15.62
C SER A 342 4.15 10.17 16.01
N ILE A 343 3.77 9.28 15.08
CA ILE A 343 2.87 8.16 15.35
C ILE A 343 3.46 7.26 16.45
N SER A 344 4.72 6.87 16.33
CA SER A 344 5.38 6.00 17.31
C SER A 344 5.43 6.64 18.70
N SER A 345 5.63 7.96 18.79
CA SER A 345 5.61 8.70 20.06
C SER A 345 4.21 8.73 20.69
N LEU A 346 3.16 8.87 19.85
CA LEU A 346 1.77 8.84 20.30
C LEU A 346 1.33 7.44 20.74
N GLU A 347 1.76 6.38 20.06
CA GLU A 347 1.53 4.98 20.45
C GLU A 347 2.18 4.69 21.81
N LYS A 348 3.47 5.03 21.96
CA LYS A 348 4.20 4.87 23.22
C LYS A 348 3.52 5.60 24.38
N SER A 349 3.09 6.84 24.17
CA SER A 349 2.36 7.60 25.20
C SER A 349 1.00 6.96 25.53
N THR A 350 0.31 6.36 24.56
CA THR A 350 -0.97 5.68 24.80
C THR A 350 -0.78 4.39 25.59
N ASP A 351 0.24 3.60 25.27
CA ASP A 351 0.53 2.35 25.97
C ASP A 351 0.99 2.61 27.41
N GLU A 352 1.84 3.63 27.62
CA GLU A 352 2.23 4.07 28.97
C GLU A 352 1.00 4.45 29.81
N LYS A 353 0.04 5.19 29.25
CA LYS A 353 -1.22 5.58 29.93
C LYS A 353 -2.10 4.40 30.33
N LYS A 354 -2.14 3.32 29.53
CA LYS A 354 -2.92 2.10 29.85
C LYS A 354 -2.37 1.34 31.07
N THR A 355 -1.07 1.48 31.35
CA THR A 355 -0.44 0.81 32.52
C THR A 355 -0.77 1.49 33.85
N LEU A 356 -1.34 2.69 33.83
CA LEU A 356 -1.73 3.42 35.03
C LEU A 356 -3.19 3.15 35.37
N SER A 357 -3.44 2.45 36.48
CA SER A 357 -4.80 2.24 36.98
C SER A 357 -5.34 3.48 37.70
N ILE A 358 -6.50 3.98 37.28
CA ILE A 358 -7.06 5.25 37.77
C ILE A 358 -8.41 5.03 38.45
N ALA A 359 -8.58 5.57 39.66
CA ALA A 359 -9.88 5.76 40.30
C ALA A 359 -10.36 7.21 40.12
N VAL A 360 -11.61 7.39 39.72
CA VAL A 360 -12.21 8.72 39.53
C VAL A 360 -13.33 8.93 40.54
N LYS A 361 -13.23 9.97 41.37
CA LYS A 361 -14.23 10.30 42.40
C LYS A 361 -14.89 11.64 42.11
N ASN A 362 -16.19 11.71 42.34
CA ASN A 362 -16.97 12.94 42.22
C ASN A 362 -16.87 13.75 43.50
N GLY A 363 -16.16 14.88 43.47
CA GLY A 363 -16.11 15.84 44.56
C GLY A 363 -16.85 17.15 44.27
N SER A 364 -17.58 17.23 43.15
CA SER A 364 -18.17 18.49 42.64
C SER A 364 -19.62 18.73 43.11
N GLY A 365 -20.30 17.68 43.57
CA GLY A 365 -21.74 17.70 43.85
C GLY A 365 -22.62 17.64 42.60
N VAL A 366 -22.02 17.60 41.39
CA VAL A 366 -22.76 17.48 40.13
C VAL A 366 -22.98 16.01 39.79
N THR A 367 -24.23 15.61 39.59
CA THR A 367 -24.58 14.24 39.21
C THR A 367 -23.86 13.83 37.91
N GLY A 368 -23.18 12.69 37.94
CA GLY A 368 -22.49 12.12 36.77
C GLY A 368 -21.10 12.69 36.47
N ALA A 369 -20.56 13.61 37.29
CA ALA A 369 -19.25 14.21 37.02
C ALA A 369 -18.10 13.20 36.95
N ALA A 370 -18.05 12.20 37.84
CA ALA A 370 -17.05 11.14 37.79
C ALA A 370 -17.17 10.25 36.55
N ALA A 371 -18.40 9.97 36.09
CA ALA A 371 -18.63 9.20 34.87
C ALA A 371 -18.13 9.96 33.64
N LYS A 372 -18.48 11.25 33.52
CA LYS A 372 -17.97 12.12 32.44
C LYS A 372 -16.45 12.21 32.41
N ALA A 373 -15.81 12.32 33.58
CA ALA A 373 -14.36 12.32 33.69
C ALA A 373 -13.74 10.96 33.36
N SER A 374 -14.40 9.86 33.74
CA SER A 374 -14.00 8.50 33.35
C SER A 374 -14.02 8.34 31.84
N ASP A 375 -15.10 8.72 31.17
CA ASP A 375 -15.24 8.61 29.71
C ASP A 375 -14.18 9.45 28.99
N PHE A 376 -13.92 10.67 29.49
CA PHE A 376 -12.86 11.54 28.99
C PHE A 376 -11.48 10.89 29.10
N LEU A 377 -11.12 10.37 30.28
CA LEU A 377 -9.83 9.73 30.52
C LEU A 377 -9.67 8.43 29.71
N LYS A 378 -10.72 7.62 29.60
CA LYS A 378 -10.74 6.43 28.73
C LYS A 378 -10.53 6.81 27.26
N GLY A 379 -11.16 7.90 26.80
CA GLY A 379 -10.94 8.45 25.45
C GLY A 379 -9.49 8.90 25.19
N LEU A 380 -8.74 9.23 26.24
CA LEU A 380 -7.31 9.54 26.16
C LEU A 380 -6.39 8.31 26.32
N GLY A 381 -6.96 7.12 26.49
CA GLY A 381 -6.23 5.85 26.59
C GLY A 381 -5.87 5.42 28.01
N TYR A 382 -6.40 6.07 29.05
CA TYR A 382 -6.14 5.67 30.44
C TYR A 382 -7.00 4.46 30.88
N ASN A 383 -6.44 3.65 31.77
CA ASN A 383 -7.17 2.56 32.41
C ASN A 383 -7.92 3.04 33.67
N VAL A 384 -9.17 3.46 33.50
CA VAL A 384 -10.03 3.84 34.64
C VAL A 384 -10.69 2.60 35.24
N VAL A 385 -10.23 2.20 36.43
CA VAL A 385 -10.63 0.97 37.11
C VAL A 385 -11.85 1.13 38.03
N SER A 386 -12.14 2.35 38.49
CA SER A 386 -13.33 2.60 39.31
C SER A 386 -13.81 4.05 39.22
N THR A 387 -15.12 4.22 39.45
CA THR A 387 -15.77 5.53 39.62
C THR A 387 -16.58 5.55 40.91
N GLY A 388 -16.60 6.68 41.62
CA GLY A 388 -17.39 6.81 42.85
C GLY A 388 -17.58 8.25 43.29
N ASN A 389 -18.00 8.44 44.54
CA ASN A 389 -18.07 9.75 45.19
C ASN A 389 -16.82 9.97 46.04
N ALA A 390 -16.39 11.23 46.15
CA ALA A 390 -15.37 11.62 47.11
C ALA A 390 -15.95 11.69 48.52
N ASP A 391 -15.08 11.94 49.50
CA ASP A 391 -15.44 12.17 50.91
C ASP A 391 -16.31 13.42 51.12
N ARG A 392 -16.16 14.40 50.23
CA ARG A 392 -16.92 15.66 50.20
C ARG A 392 -17.29 16.04 48.78
N ASP A 393 -18.31 16.87 48.62
CA ASP A 393 -18.89 17.27 47.34
C ASP A 393 -18.75 18.77 47.04
N ASP A 394 -17.89 19.46 47.78
CA ASP A 394 -17.64 20.90 47.67
C ASP A 394 -16.25 21.26 47.12
N TYR A 395 -15.54 20.28 46.54
CA TYR A 395 -14.22 20.50 45.92
C TYR A 395 -14.33 21.55 44.82
N LYS A 396 -13.56 22.63 44.97
CA LYS A 396 -13.55 23.74 43.99
C LYS A 396 -12.76 23.40 42.73
N ASN A 397 -11.65 22.69 42.88
CA ASN A 397 -10.76 22.32 41.79
C ASN A 397 -10.52 20.82 41.81
N THR A 398 -10.18 20.25 40.66
CA THR A 398 -9.84 18.84 40.52
C THR A 398 -8.51 18.54 41.20
N LYS A 399 -8.50 17.51 42.05
CA LYS A 399 -7.30 17.01 42.75
C LYS A 399 -6.79 15.75 42.07
N ILE A 400 -5.47 15.66 41.88
CA ILE A 400 -4.78 14.52 41.28
C ILE A 400 -3.79 13.97 42.30
N GLN A 401 -3.89 12.69 42.63
CA GLN A 401 -2.91 12.00 43.46
C GLN A 401 -2.40 10.77 42.70
N VAL A 402 -1.10 10.55 42.69
CA VAL A 402 -0.49 9.34 42.13
C VAL A 402 0.39 8.67 43.19
N LYS A 403 0.68 7.38 43.04
CA LYS A 403 1.73 6.72 43.85
C LYS A 403 3.10 7.34 43.54
N GLU A 404 4.02 7.31 44.49
CA GLU A 404 5.38 7.85 44.28
C GLU A 404 6.09 7.10 43.14
N ALA A 405 5.86 5.79 43.04
CA ALA A 405 6.35 4.95 41.94
C ALA A 405 5.82 5.35 40.54
N LYS A 406 4.78 6.19 40.48
CA LYS A 406 4.09 6.62 39.25
C LYS A 406 4.14 8.13 39.05
N LYS A 407 5.03 8.84 39.75
CA LYS A 407 5.15 10.31 39.67
C LYS A 407 5.36 10.86 38.25
N GLU A 408 5.96 10.07 37.36
CA GLU A 408 6.17 10.44 35.95
C GLU A 408 4.86 10.70 35.20
N PHE A 409 3.74 10.15 35.66
CA PHE A 409 2.42 10.36 35.09
C PHE A 409 1.73 11.64 35.59
N LEU A 410 2.25 12.30 36.63
CA LEU A 410 1.59 13.44 37.26
C LEU A 410 1.46 14.61 36.28
N ASP A 411 2.54 14.95 35.56
CA ASP A 411 2.54 16.02 34.58
C ASP A 411 1.67 15.71 33.35
N ILE A 412 1.65 14.44 32.94
CA ILE A 412 0.81 13.97 31.83
C ILE A 412 -0.67 14.11 32.19
N LEU A 413 -1.06 13.61 33.38
CA LEU A 413 -2.43 13.72 33.89
C LEU A 413 -2.86 15.18 34.07
N LYS A 414 -1.97 16.02 34.59
CA LYS A 414 -2.22 17.46 34.74
C LYS A 414 -2.46 18.12 33.39
N GLY A 415 -1.60 17.85 32.40
CA GLY A 415 -1.75 18.38 31.05
C GLY A 415 -3.06 17.96 30.40
N ASP A 416 -3.40 16.68 30.50
CA ASP A 416 -4.62 16.14 29.88
C ASP A 416 -5.90 16.60 30.58
N LEU A 417 -5.96 16.59 31.91
CA LEU A 417 -7.14 17.04 32.65
C LEU A 417 -7.37 18.54 32.57
N SER A 418 -6.30 19.35 32.45
CA SER A 418 -6.42 20.81 32.35
C SER A 418 -7.20 21.30 31.12
N LYS A 419 -7.41 20.42 30.12
CA LYS A 419 -8.22 20.72 28.94
C LYS A 419 -9.70 20.93 29.28
N ASN A 420 -10.21 20.19 30.28
CA ASN A 420 -11.63 20.17 30.63
C ASN A 420 -11.93 20.51 32.10
N TYR A 421 -10.90 20.55 32.96
CA TYR A 421 -11.05 20.73 34.40
C TYR A 421 -10.07 21.76 34.95
N THR A 422 -10.51 22.50 35.98
CA THR A 422 -9.62 23.39 36.74
C THR A 422 -8.79 22.57 37.72
N ILE A 423 -7.48 22.49 37.51
CA ILE A 423 -6.59 21.70 38.38
C ILE A 423 -6.25 22.49 39.65
N GLY A 424 -6.38 21.83 40.79
CA GLY A 424 -6.00 22.34 42.11
C GLY A 424 -4.76 21.62 42.62
N GLU A 425 -4.96 20.79 43.64
CA GLU A 425 -3.87 20.04 44.28
C GLU A 425 -3.41 18.86 43.40
N THR A 426 -2.10 18.73 43.22
CA THR A 426 -1.46 17.59 42.57
C THR A 426 -0.34 17.04 43.45
N SER A 427 -0.33 15.75 43.74
CA SER A 427 0.70 15.13 44.62
C SER A 427 1.03 13.70 44.21
N SER A 428 2.21 13.21 44.62
CA SER A 428 2.68 11.83 44.44
C SER A 428 2.61 11.00 45.74
N ASP A 429 1.66 11.33 46.62
CA ASP A 429 1.55 10.79 47.98
C ASP A 429 0.40 9.78 48.15
N LEU A 430 -0.11 9.20 47.06
CA LEU A 430 -1.15 8.17 47.15
C LEU A 430 -0.59 6.94 47.89
N PRO A 431 -1.28 6.39 48.92
CA PRO A 431 -0.78 5.25 49.67
C PRO A 431 -0.49 4.04 48.77
N GLU A 432 0.67 3.40 48.97
CA GLU A 432 1.12 2.26 48.15
C GLU A 432 0.16 1.04 48.23
N ASN A 433 -0.59 0.92 49.32
CA ASN A 433 -1.62 -0.12 49.50
C ASN A 433 -2.97 0.21 48.83
N SER A 434 -3.08 1.33 48.13
CA SER A 434 -4.27 1.67 47.33
C SER A 434 -4.41 0.72 46.14
N SER A 435 -5.65 0.34 45.83
CA SER A 435 -5.98 -0.54 44.70
C SER A 435 -5.64 0.05 43.33
N GLU A 436 -5.67 1.37 43.24
CA GLU A 436 -5.36 2.18 42.06
C GLU A 436 -3.98 2.82 42.17
N ASP A 437 -3.41 3.19 41.03
CA ASP A 437 -2.13 3.90 40.95
C ASP A 437 -2.28 5.42 40.94
N ALA A 438 -3.46 5.90 40.56
CA ALA A 438 -3.84 7.31 40.60
C ALA A 438 -5.29 7.49 41.07
N LEU A 439 -5.51 8.51 41.90
CA LEU A 439 -6.81 8.95 42.36
C LEU A 439 -7.09 10.37 41.84
N ILE A 440 -8.21 10.54 41.17
CA ILE A 440 -8.64 11.83 40.59
C ILE A 440 -9.97 12.22 41.22
N ILE A 441 -9.99 13.34 41.95
CA ILE A 441 -11.21 13.88 42.56
C ILE A 441 -11.66 15.09 41.74
N ILE A 442 -12.82 14.98 41.09
CA ILE A 442 -13.36 16.02 40.20
C ILE A 442 -13.97 17.16 41.02
N GLY A 443 -13.48 18.39 40.81
CA GLY A 443 -14.02 19.62 41.38
C GLY A 443 -15.12 20.26 40.53
N LYS A 444 -15.66 21.38 41.01
CA LYS A 444 -16.77 22.15 40.40
C LYS A 444 -16.44 22.81 39.06
#